data_AF-A0A6V7IXT9-F1
#
_entry.id   AF-A0A6V7IXT9-F1
#
_cell.length_a   1.000
_cell.length_b   1.000
_cell.length_c   1.000
_cell.angle_alpha   90.00
_cell.angle_beta   90.00
_cell.angle_gamma   90.00
#
_symmetry.space_group_name_H-M   'P 1'
#
loop_
_entity.id
_entity.type
_entity.pdbx_description
1 polymer ?
#
loop_
_entity_poly.entity_id
_entity_poly.type
_entity_poly.pdbx_seq_one_letter_code
_entity_poly.pdbx_strand_id
1 'polypeptide(L)'
;NLIMGRTLKLFEALARKRVDTDDEGKGELSRCLGLLDLTALGVGGTLGLGIYVLAGSVARDTAGPAVCISFLIAAFASALA
;
A
#
# COMPACT_ATOMS: atom_id res chain seq x y z
N ASN A 1 -15.98 8.70 -37.77
CA ASN A 1 -15.28 7.50 -37.23
C ASN A 1 -13.77 7.63 -37.06
N LEU A 2 -13.11 8.74 -37.45
CA LEU A 2 -11.65 8.91 -37.33
C LEU A 2 -11.19 9.53 -35.98
N ILE A 3 -12.04 10.33 -35.33
CA ILE A 3 -11.72 11.03 -34.08
C ILE A 3 -11.73 10.08 -32.88
N MET A 4 -12.70 9.15 -32.83
CA MET A 4 -12.86 8.18 -31.74
C MET A 4 -11.63 7.28 -31.57
N GLY A 5 -11.02 6.83 -32.67
CA GLY A 5 -9.85 5.94 -32.64
C GLY A 5 -8.58 6.61 -32.11
N ARG A 6 -8.44 7.93 -32.27
CA ARG A 6 -7.28 8.68 -31.76
C ARG A 6 -7.33 8.85 -30.25
N THR A 7 -8.53 9.06 -29.70
CA THR A 7 -8.76 9.20 -28.26
C THR A 7 -8.56 7.86 -27.53
N LEU A 8 -9.00 6.75 -28.14
CA LEU A 8 -8.78 5.40 -27.60
C LEU A 8 -7.29 5.05 -27.51
N LYS A 9 -6.50 5.34 -28.56
CA LYS A 9 -5.04 5.14 -28.52
C LYS A 9 -4.33 5.98 -27.44
N LEU A 10 -4.82 7.19 -27.18
CA LEU A 10 -4.27 8.04 -26.14
C LEU A 10 -4.60 7.49 -24.73
N PHE A 11 -5.82 6.97 -24.54
CA PHE A 11 -6.22 6.31 -23.28
C PHE A 11 -5.43 5.03 -23.03
N GLU A 12 -5.16 4.24 -24.08
CA GLU A 12 -4.33 3.03 -24.01
C GLU A 12 -2.85 3.35 -23.77
N ALA A 13 -2.34 4.46 -24.32
CA ALA A 13 -0.98 4.95 -24.03
C ALA A 13 -0.83 5.45 -22.57
N LEU A 14 -1.91 6.02 -21.99
CA LEU A 14 -1.95 6.40 -20.58
C LEU A 14 -2.14 5.19 -19.67
N ALA A 15 -2.95 4.21 -20.09
CA ALA A 15 -3.16 2.93 -19.42
C ALA A 15 -1.98 1.98 -19.69
N ARG A 16 -0.74 2.48 -19.52
CA ARG A 16 0.49 1.69 -19.64
C ARG A 16 0.43 0.53 -18.65
N LYS A 17 -0.13 -0.60 -19.10
CA LYS A 17 0.04 -1.90 -18.48
C LYS A 17 1.53 -2.15 -18.50
N ARG A 18 2.17 -2.15 -17.32
CA ARG A 18 3.52 -2.69 -17.20
C ARG A 18 3.40 -4.15 -17.63
N VAL A 19 3.76 -4.43 -18.87
CA VAL A 19 4.00 -5.79 -19.32
C VAL A 19 5.36 -6.10 -18.72
N ASP A 20 5.35 -6.67 -17.52
CA ASP A 20 6.50 -7.41 -17.02
C ASP A 20 6.76 -8.51 -18.05
N THR A 21 7.94 -8.43 -18.66
CA THR A 21 8.38 -9.36 -19.70
C THR A 21 8.95 -10.58 -18.97
N ASP A 22 8.07 -11.33 -18.31
CA ASP A 22 8.38 -12.60 -17.69
C ASP A 22 7.59 -13.70 -18.44
N ASP A 23 7.91 -13.86 -19.72
CA ASP A 23 7.58 -15.08 -20.45
C ASP A 23 8.59 -16.17 -20.08
N GLU A 24 8.07 -17.38 -19.89
CA GLU A 24 8.79 -18.66 -19.66
C GLU A 24 9.07 -19.05 -18.20
N GLY A 25 8.03 -19.43 -17.44
CA GLY A 25 8.25 -20.16 -16.19
C GLY A 25 6.99 -20.52 -15.44
N LYS A 26 6.55 -21.78 -15.55
CA LYS A 26 5.52 -22.36 -14.71
C LYS A 26 5.90 -22.24 -13.21
N GLY A 27 5.08 -21.54 -12.42
CA GLY A 27 4.88 -21.89 -11.02
C GLY A 27 5.78 -21.25 -9.96
N GLU A 28 6.37 -20.09 -10.20
CA GLU A 28 7.00 -19.33 -9.12
C GLU A 28 6.64 -17.85 -9.30
N LEU A 29 5.70 -17.35 -8.49
CA LEU A 29 5.57 -15.90 -8.29
C LEU A 29 6.97 -15.41 -8.00
N SER A 30 7.55 -14.65 -8.93
CA SER A 30 8.91 -14.18 -8.84
C SER A 30 9.14 -13.69 -7.42
N ARG A 31 10.03 -14.35 -6.67
CA ARG A 31 10.45 -13.96 -5.31
C ARG A 31 11.16 -12.59 -5.29
N CYS A 32 10.81 -11.72 -6.23
CA CYS A 32 11.12 -10.29 -6.28
C CYS A 32 10.58 -9.54 -5.07
N LEU A 33 9.48 -10.02 -4.46
CA LEU A 33 9.08 -9.58 -3.13
C LEU A 33 9.99 -10.24 -2.09
N GLY A 34 11.11 -9.60 -1.80
CA GLY A 34 11.88 -9.92 -0.60
C GLY A 34 11.03 -9.76 0.67
N LEU A 35 11.48 -10.30 1.79
CA LEU A 35 10.79 -10.17 3.08
C LEU A 35 10.42 -8.72 3.40
N LEU A 36 11.31 -7.77 3.10
CA LEU A 36 11.06 -6.35 3.29
C LEU A 36 9.96 -5.79 2.39
N ASP A 37 9.86 -6.24 1.14
CA ASP A 37 8.85 -5.77 0.21
C ASP A 37 7.46 -6.33 0.57
N LEU A 38 7.41 -7.59 1.01
CA LEU A 38 6.19 -8.19 1.54
C LEU A 38 5.73 -7.52 2.85
N THR A 39 6.65 -7.22 3.77
CA THR A 39 6.33 -6.47 4.99
C THR A 39 5.89 -5.04 4.66
N ALA A 40 6.56 -4.36 3.73
CA ALA A 40 6.18 -3.02 3.28
C ALA A 40 4.79 -3.01 2.64
N LEU A 41 4.45 -4.03 1.84
CA LEU A 41 3.11 -4.19 1.27
C LEU A 41 2.05 -4.43 2.36
N GLY A 42 2.33 -5.28 3.34
CA GLY A 42 1.41 -5.54 4.46
C GLY A 42 1.18 -4.30 5.34
N VAL A 43 2.27 -3.60 5.69
CA VAL A 43 2.22 -2.38 6.50
C VAL A 43 1.54 -1.24 5.72
N GLY A 44 1.89 -1.06 4.46
CA GLY A 44 1.28 -0.05 3.57
C GLY A 44 -0.22 -0.29 3.36
N GLY A 45 -0.64 -1.55 3.21
CA GLY A 45 -2.05 -1.92 3.13
C GLY A 45 -2.83 -1.72 4.44
N THR A 46 -2.19 -1.93 5.59
CA THR A 46 -2.83 -1.81 6.91
C THR A 46 -2.92 -0.35 7.39
N LEU A 47 -1.87 0.44 7.19
CA LEU A 47 -1.82 1.84 7.64
C LEU A 47 -2.56 2.78 6.69
N GLY A 48 -2.40 2.59 5.38
CA GLY A 48 -3.09 3.35 4.33
C GLY A 48 -3.14 4.87 4.53
N LEU A 49 -4.20 5.49 4.00
CA LEU A 49 -4.49 6.91 4.21
C LEU A 49 -5.19 7.18 5.56
N GLY A 50 -5.76 6.12 6.15
CA GLY A 50 -6.62 6.20 7.34
C GLY A 50 -5.87 6.61 8.60
N ILE A 51 -4.61 6.17 8.76
CA ILE A 51 -3.77 6.53 9.91
C ILE A 51 -3.55 8.05 10.03
N TYR A 52 -3.45 8.76 8.90
CA TYR A 52 -3.24 10.22 8.88
C TYR A 52 -4.47 10.98 9.39
N VAL A 53 -5.67 10.50 9.03
CA VAL A 53 -6.94 11.09 9.49
C VAL A 53 -7.22 10.71 10.95
N LEU A 54 -6.97 9.44 11.33
CA LEU A 54 -7.12 8.99 12.72
C LEU A 54 -6.15 9.69 13.66
N ALA A 55 -4.89 9.89 13.25
CA ALA A 55 -3.92 10.63 14.07
C ALA A 55 -4.40 12.06 14.32
N GLY A 56 -5.00 12.71 13.32
CA GLY A 56 -5.57 14.07 13.46
C GLY A 56 -6.78 14.14 14.38
N SER A 57 -7.71 13.17 14.31
CA SER A 57 -8.88 13.14 15.20
C SER A 57 -8.52 12.71 16.62
N VAL A 58 -7.64 11.71 16.78
CA VAL A 58 -7.21 11.19 18.08
C VAL A 58 -6.31 12.20 18.82
N ALA A 59 -5.45 12.95 18.11
CA ALA A 59 -4.71 14.06 18.71
C ALA A 59 -5.63 15.19 19.20
N ARG A 60 -6.80 15.36 18.59
CA ARG A 60 -7.75 16.43 18.91
C ARG A 60 -8.74 16.03 20.01
N ASP A 61 -9.30 14.83 19.96
CA ASP A 61 -10.35 14.36 20.88
C ASP A 61 -9.82 13.60 22.10
N THR A 62 -8.62 13.00 22.03
CA THR A 62 -8.17 12.04 23.05
C THR A 62 -6.96 12.44 23.90
N ALA A 63 -5.85 12.99 23.37
CA ALA A 63 -4.67 13.17 24.21
C ALA A 63 -3.56 14.05 23.60
N GLY A 64 -2.81 14.72 24.46
CA GLY A 64 -1.38 14.87 24.25
C GLY A 64 -0.67 13.49 24.26
N PRO A 65 0.46 13.32 24.98
CA PRO A 65 1.35 12.16 24.82
C PRO A 65 0.76 10.77 25.11
N ALA A 66 -0.46 10.64 25.68
CA ALA A 66 -1.02 9.36 26.13
C ALA A 66 -1.44 8.40 24.99
N VAL A 67 -1.88 8.91 23.84
CA VAL A 67 -2.22 8.07 22.66
C VAL A 67 -0.99 7.34 22.14
N CYS A 68 0.16 8.03 22.11
CA CYS A 68 1.43 7.43 21.76
C CYS A 68 1.81 6.30 22.73
N ILE A 69 1.54 6.48 24.04
CA ILE A 69 1.78 5.47 25.08
C ILE A 69 0.89 4.24 24.86
N SER A 70 -0.41 4.40 24.61
CA SER A 70 -1.32 3.28 24.34
C SER A 70 -0.93 2.50 23.09
N PHE A 71 -0.54 3.19 22.01
CA PHE A 71 -0.10 2.55 20.78
C PHE A 71 1.23 1.80 20.97
N LEU A 72 2.15 2.35 21.76
CA LEU A 72 3.39 1.69 22.16
C LEU A 72 3.12 0.39 22.91
N ILE A 73 2.25 0.41 23.92
CA ILE A 73 1.91 -0.79 24.70
C ILE A 73 1.24 -1.85 23.80
N ALA A 74 0.32 -1.45 22.92
CA ALA A 74 -0.32 -2.36 21.99
C ALA A 74 0.68 -2.99 21.00
N ALA A 75 1.62 -2.19 20.47
CA ALA A 75 2.68 -2.68 19.59
C ALA A 75 3.60 -3.68 20.31
N PHE A 76 4.00 -3.38 21.56
CA PHE A 76 4.77 -4.31 22.38
C PHE A 76 4.01 -5.61 22.65
N ALA A 77 2.75 -5.52 23.05
CA ALA A 77 1.91 -6.70 23.28
C ALA A 77 1.78 -7.57 22.02
N SER A 78 1.59 -6.96 20.85
CA SER A 78 1.50 -7.68 19.57
C SER A 78 2.83 -8.24 19.09
N ALA A 79 3.96 -7.65 19.46
CA ALA A 79 5.29 -8.15 19.09
C ALA A 79 5.76 -9.29 20.00
N LEU A 80 5.23 -9.35 21.24
CA LEU A 80 5.51 -10.41 22.21
C LEU A 80 4.57 -11.61 22.07
N ALA A 81 3.38 -11.40 21.48
CA ALA A 81 2.40 -12.44 21.17
C ALA A 81 2.82 -13.25 19.93
#